data_AF-A0AA96ZVH2-F1
#
_entry.id   AF-A0AA96ZVH2-F1
#
_cell.length_a   1.000
_cell.length_b   1.000
_cell.length_c   1.000
_cell.angle_alpha   90.00
_cell.angle_beta   90.00
_cell.angle_gamma   90.00
#
_symmetry.space_group_name_H-M   'P 1'
#
loop_
_entity.id
_entity.type
_entity.pdbx_description
1 polymer ?
#
loop_
_entity_poly.entity_id
_entity_poly.type
_entity_poly.pdbx_seq_one_letter_code
_entity_poly.pdbx_strand_id
1 'polypeptide(L)'
;MQEHINLSVEIFDLLKDGRQLSISGITRELKKRGIHEHRLIVTGYLRALNDLKRLNEFDLSPSKIYTLPSQMKLDPEISPFQTEENLKKAAASGQNSQNLPDEIDFSESDEKIERDDIENEVQPDEKDIHPDIYRIVEAKISHLTPAVRLETAVYLYTTLFERPCFETELAATGIDPHQISRYFNGTDLLAYKSKTDKKYYDDFLEIPRGTQAFEIHIEKLDLDFLIRTIKILNSILKDEIDVSKLVSKKSTKSLLDFQ
;
A
#
# COMPACT_ATOMS: atom_id res chain seq x y z
N MET A 1 -17.10 -14.83 -21.90
CA MET A 1 -16.19 -13.97 -21.11
C MET A 1 -17.07 -13.08 -20.26
N GLN A 2 -17.14 -13.32 -18.95
CA GLN A 2 -17.77 -12.39 -18.03
C GLN A 2 -16.72 -11.30 -17.76
N GLU A 3 -17.02 -10.05 -18.08
CA GLU A 3 -16.18 -8.92 -17.65
C GLU A 3 -16.13 -8.95 -16.13
N HIS A 4 -14.93 -9.10 -15.56
CA HIS A 4 -14.75 -9.01 -14.11
C HIS A 4 -15.11 -7.59 -13.68
N ILE A 5 -16.22 -7.45 -12.94
CA ILE A 5 -16.70 -6.17 -12.43
C ILE A 5 -15.67 -5.65 -11.43
N ASN A 6 -15.03 -4.51 -11.73
CA ASN A 6 -14.08 -3.89 -10.85
C ASN A 6 -14.80 -3.00 -9.82
N LEU A 7 -15.03 -3.56 -8.63
CA LEU A 7 -15.77 -2.90 -7.55
C LEU A 7 -15.14 -1.56 -7.12
N SER A 8 -13.81 -1.40 -7.24
CA SER A 8 -13.14 -0.14 -6.89
C SER A 8 -13.54 1.01 -7.79
N VAL A 9 -13.58 0.80 -9.11
CA VAL A 9 -13.93 1.83 -10.10
C VAL A 9 -15.35 2.33 -9.83
N GLU A 10 -16.27 1.40 -9.62
CA GLU A 10 -17.68 1.70 -9.35
C GLU A 10 -17.88 2.45 -8.03
N ILE A 11 -17.17 2.06 -6.97
CA ILE A 11 -17.23 2.75 -5.67
C ILE A 11 -16.63 4.15 -5.78
N PHE A 12 -15.50 4.34 -6.47
CA PHE A 12 -14.93 5.66 -6.67
C PHE A 12 -15.87 6.55 -7.48
N ASP A 13 -16.48 6.03 -8.54
CA ASP A 13 -17.47 6.75 -9.32
C ASP A 13 -18.71 7.16 -8.51
N LEU A 14 -19.10 6.36 -7.52
CA LEU A 14 -20.20 6.71 -6.61
C LEU A 14 -19.85 7.83 -5.62
N LEU A 15 -18.57 7.90 -5.23
CA LEU A 15 -18.03 8.84 -4.26
C LEU A 15 -17.36 10.07 -4.89
N LYS A 16 -17.31 10.15 -6.23
CA LYS A 16 -16.91 11.35 -6.98
C LYS A 16 -17.75 12.58 -6.57
N ASP A 17 -17.23 13.76 -6.90
CA ASP A 17 -17.87 15.05 -6.61
C ASP A 17 -18.11 15.31 -5.11
N GLY A 18 -17.26 14.73 -4.24
CA GLY A 18 -17.34 14.93 -2.80
C GLY A 18 -18.53 14.22 -2.13
N ARG A 19 -19.16 13.25 -2.83
CA ARG A 19 -20.27 12.49 -2.27
C ARG A 19 -19.82 11.64 -1.08
N GLN A 20 -20.65 11.62 -0.06
CA GLN A 20 -20.42 10.86 1.17
C GLN A 20 -21.53 9.83 1.31
N LEU A 21 -21.17 8.54 1.36
CA LEU A 21 -22.15 7.46 1.42
C LEU A 21 -21.84 6.48 2.54
N SER A 22 -22.89 6.01 3.20
CA SER A 22 -22.78 4.89 4.15
C SER A 22 -22.66 3.56 3.40
N ILE A 23 -22.25 2.50 4.11
CA ILE A 23 -22.23 1.13 3.58
C ILE A 23 -23.57 0.75 2.92
N SER A 24 -24.69 1.10 3.57
CA SER A 24 -26.03 0.85 3.04
C SER A 24 -26.32 1.65 1.77
N GLY A 25 -25.87 2.91 1.71
CA GLY A 25 -25.98 3.77 0.55
C GLY A 25 -25.21 3.21 -0.65
N ILE A 26 -23.93 2.87 -0.45
CA ILE A 26 -23.07 2.29 -1.47
C ILE A 26 -23.66 0.96 -1.98
N THR A 27 -24.08 0.07 -1.07
CA THR A 27 -24.70 -1.21 -1.45
C THR A 27 -25.95 -1.00 -2.32
N ARG A 28 -26.78 0.01 -2.02
CA ARG A 28 -27.98 0.31 -2.80
C ARG A 28 -27.65 0.87 -4.18
N GLU A 29 -26.68 1.77 -4.28
CA GLU A 29 -26.29 2.33 -5.57
C GLU A 29 -25.58 1.30 -6.46
N LEU A 30 -24.74 0.43 -5.91
CA LEU A 30 -24.15 -0.69 -6.64
C LEU A 30 -25.23 -1.62 -7.21
N LYS A 31 -26.28 -1.93 -6.44
CA LYS A 31 -27.42 -2.72 -6.93
C LYS A 31 -28.15 -2.05 -8.09
N LYS A 32 -28.26 -0.72 -8.10
CA LYS A 32 -28.86 0.02 -9.24
C LYS A 32 -28.00 -0.07 -10.51
N ARG A 33 -26.69 -0.23 -10.35
CA ARG A 33 -25.73 -0.44 -11.46
C ARG A 33 -25.62 -1.91 -11.89
N GLY A 34 -26.48 -2.80 -11.39
CA GLY A 34 -26.48 -4.23 -11.71
C GLY A 34 -25.51 -5.07 -10.89
N ILE A 35 -24.85 -4.49 -9.88
CA ILE A 35 -23.87 -5.16 -9.03
C ILE A 35 -24.58 -5.66 -7.76
N HIS A 36 -24.84 -6.96 -7.71
CA HIS A 36 -25.61 -7.61 -6.64
C HIS A 36 -24.74 -8.27 -5.57
N GLU A 37 -23.64 -7.62 -5.21
CA GLU A 37 -22.74 -8.13 -4.19
C GLU A 37 -23.36 -8.16 -2.79
N HIS A 38 -22.99 -9.18 -2.01
CA HIS A 38 -23.44 -9.28 -0.63
C HIS A 38 -22.85 -8.14 0.21
N ARG A 39 -23.64 -7.58 1.14
CA ARG A 39 -23.22 -6.43 1.95
C ARG A 39 -21.92 -6.68 2.72
N LEU A 40 -21.68 -7.92 3.14
CA LEU A 40 -20.43 -8.30 3.83
C LEU A 40 -19.20 -8.16 2.93
N ILE A 41 -19.34 -8.52 1.64
CA ILE A 41 -18.29 -8.37 0.63
C ILE A 41 -17.99 -6.88 0.43
N VAL A 42 -19.04 -6.07 0.22
CA VAL A 42 -18.91 -4.60 0.09
C VAL A 42 -18.26 -3.98 1.33
N THR A 43 -18.63 -4.45 2.52
CA THR A 43 -18.05 -3.95 3.79
C THR A 43 -16.57 -4.30 3.91
N GLY A 44 -16.19 -5.56 3.64
CA GLY A 44 -14.79 -5.97 3.63
C GLY A 44 -13.96 -5.20 2.60
N TYR A 45 -14.54 -4.97 1.42
CA TYR A 45 -13.91 -4.21 0.36
C TYR A 45 -13.70 -2.73 0.72
N LEU A 46 -14.71 -2.06 1.25
CA LEU A 46 -14.59 -0.66 1.71
C LEU A 46 -13.55 -0.50 2.82
N ARG A 47 -13.47 -1.49 3.73
CA ARG A 47 -12.45 -1.53 4.78
C ARG A 47 -11.04 -1.65 4.17
N ALA A 48 -10.85 -2.60 3.25
CA ALA A 48 -9.57 -2.76 2.56
C ALA A 48 -9.17 -1.48 1.80
N LEU A 49 -10.10 -0.81 1.14
CA LEU A 49 -9.83 0.47 0.47
C LEU A 49 -9.44 1.59 1.44
N ASN A 50 -10.03 1.62 2.64
CA ASN A 50 -9.65 2.56 3.69
C ASN A 50 -8.27 2.22 4.28
N ASP A 51 -7.98 0.94 4.52
CA ASP A 51 -6.67 0.47 5.01
C ASP A 51 -5.55 0.80 4.00
N LEU A 52 -5.85 0.74 2.69
CA LEU A 52 -4.98 1.20 1.60
C LEU A 52 -4.95 2.72 1.41
N LYS A 53 -5.60 3.51 2.28
CA LYS A 53 -5.72 4.98 2.22
C LYS A 53 -6.30 5.51 0.91
N ARG A 54 -7.11 4.69 0.22
CA ARG A 54 -7.82 5.07 -1.02
C ARG A 54 -9.21 5.64 -0.76
N LEU A 55 -9.72 5.48 0.45
CA LEU A 55 -10.94 6.08 0.97
C LEU A 55 -10.69 6.61 2.37
N ASN A 56 -11.47 7.62 2.77
CA ASN A 56 -11.56 8.06 4.15
C ASN A 56 -12.84 7.49 4.78
N GLU A 57 -12.71 6.99 6.00
CA GLU A 57 -13.83 6.53 6.83
C GLU A 57 -13.98 7.44 8.05
N PHE A 58 -15.21 7.86 8.35
CA PHE A 58 -15.54 8.52 9.61
C PHE A 58 -16.89 8.03 10.16
N ASP A 59 -17.02 8.06 11.48
CA ASP A 59 -18.18 7.52 12.18
C ASP A 59 -19.23 8.63 12.41
N LEU A 60 -20.40 8.47 11.79
CA LEU A 60 -21.60 9.27 12.06
C LEU A 60 -22.69 8.32 12.54
N SER A 61 -22.73 8.11 13.85
CA SER A 61 -23.70 7.22 14.50
C SER A 61 -25.11 7.40 13.92
N PRO A 62 -25.78 6.31 13.49
CA PRO A 62 -25.42 4.90 13.67
C PRO A 62 -24.60 4.27 12.52
N SER A 63 -23.98 5.06 11.64
CA SER A 63 -23.37 4.58 10.39
C SER A 63 -21.95 5.09 10.15
N LYS A 64 -21.10 4.22 9.62
CA LYS A 64 -19.84 4.60 8.99
C LYS A 64 -20.09 5.20 7.62
N ILE A 65 -19.45 6.34 7.35
CA ILE A 65 -19.52 7.07 6.08
C ILE A 65 -18.16 7.01 5.40
N TYR A 66 -18.18 6.78 4.08
CA TYR A 66 -17.00 6.72 3.23
C TYR A 66 -16.97 7.89 2.26
N THR A 67 -15.79 8.45 2.05
CA THR A 67 -15.50 9.52 1.09
C THR A 67 -14.19 9.25 0.35
N LEU A 68 -14.02 9.85 -0.82
CA LEU A 68 -12.70 9.90 -1.45
C LEU A 68 -11.75 10.78 -0.63
N PRO A 69 -10.44 10.48 -0.60
CA PRO A 69 -9.45 11.39 -0.05
C PRO A 69 -9.42 12.65 -0.92
N SER A 70 -10.12 13.70 -0.49
CA SER A 70 -9.91 15.03 -1.02
C SER A 70 -8.41 15.34 -0.85
N GLN A 71 -7.75 15.86 -1.87
CA GLN A 71 -6.45 16.51 -1.68
C GLN A 71 -6.63 17.60 -0.62
N MET A 72 -6.33 17.28 0.63
CA MET A 72 -6.32 18.22 1.73
C MET A 72 -5.15 19.19 1.45
N LYS A 73 -5.47 20.33 0.83
CA LYS A 73 -4.77 21.56 1.18
C LYS A 73 -5.11 21.87 2.63
N LEU A 74 -4.05 22.16 3.39
CA LEU A 74 -4.07 22.48 4.81
C LEU A 74 -5.10 23.56 5.17
N ASP A 75 -5.75 23.31 6.31
CA ASP A 75 -6.37 24.16 7.31
C ASP A 75 -7.42 25.22 6.89
N PRO A 76 -8.59 25.14 7.54
CA PRO A 76 -9.24 26.33 8.06
C PRO A 76 -9.54 26.10 9.55
N GLU A 77 -8.62 26.51 10.42
CA GLU A 77 -9.07 27.02 11.71
C GLU A 77 -9.88 28.30 11.48
N ILE A 78 -10.88 28.48 12.34
CA ILE A 78 -11.76 29.65 12.56
C ILE A 78 -13.18 29.50 11.98
N SER A 79 -14.11 29.19 12.89
CA SER A 79 -15.55 29.44 12.82
C SER A 79 -15.90 30.67 13.69
N PRO A 80 -17.10 31.28 13.64
CA PRO A 80 -17.49 32.35 12.74
C PRO A 80 -17.88 33.66 13.50
N PHE A 81 -18.07 34.75 12.75
CA PHE A 81 -18.58 36.08 13.15
C PHE A 81 -17.68 36.99 14.01
N GLN A 82 -17.18 38.08 13.41
CA GLN A 82 -17.62 39.45 13.70
C GLN A 82 -17.04 40.47 12.70
N THR A 83 -17.98 41.07 11.96
CA THR A 83 -18.11 42.49 11.59
C THR A 83 -16.99 43.18 10.79
N GLU A 84 -17.40 43.58 9.59
CA GLU A 84 -16.86 44.68 8.80
C GLU A 84 -16.69 45.97 9.63
N GLU A 85 -15.46 46.31 9.99
CA GLU A 85 -15.03 47.70 10.19
C GLU A 85 -13.51 47.72 10.26
N ASN A 86 -12.88 48.69 9.59
CA ASN A 86 -11.43 48.93 9.50
C ASN A 86 -10.70 48.36 8.27
N LEU A 87 -11.24 48.61 7.07
CA LEU A 87 -10.39 49.26 6.08
C LEU A 87 -10.24 50.74 6.49
N LYS A 88 -9.01 51.27 6.39
CA LYS A 88 -8.61 52.68 6.57
C LYS A 88 -8.14 53.07 7.98
N LYS A 89 -6.86 52.79 8.28
CA LYS A 89 -5.92 53.70 8.98
C LYS A 89 -4.58 52.99 9.20
N ALA A 90 -3.66 53.15 8.25
CA ALA A 90 -2.20 53.19 8.46
C ALA A 90 -1.45 53.17 7.11
N ALA A 91 -1.94 53.93 6.14
CA ALA A 91 -1.08 54.48 5.10
C ALA A 91 -0.68 55.89 5.59
N ALA A 92 0.41 56.00 6.36
CA ALA A 92 1.12 57.25 6.60
C ALA A 92 2.45 56.99 7.34
N SER A 93 3.53 57.59 6.81
CA SER A 93 4.94 57.64 7.26
C SER A 93 5.78 56.39 6.97
N GLY A 94 6.89 56.40 6.23
CA GLY A 94 7.68 57.48 5.63
C GLY A 94 9.13 57.47 6.14
N GLN A 95 10.07 57.04 5.27
CA GLN A 95 11.52 57.35 5.20
C GLN A 95 12.44 57.00 6.40
N ASN A 96 13.59 56.34 6.17
CA ASN A 96 14.87 57.01 5.83
C ASN A 96 16.06 56.01 5.72
N SER A 97 17.11 56.46 5.03
CA SER A 97 18.30 55.73 4.56
C SER A 97 19.50 55.69 5.53
N GLN A 98 20.53 54.91 5.14
CA GLN A 98 21.99 55.07 5.37
C GLN A 98 22.61 54.66 6.73
N ASN A 99 23.56 53.70 6.70
CA ASN A 99 25.02 53.98 6.82
C ASN A 99 25.89 52.71 6.75
N LEU A 100 26.99 52.83 5.99
CA LEU A 100 28.22 52.02 6.02
C LEU A 100 29.20 52.66 7.03
N PRO A 101 30.25 51.95 7.50
CA PRO A 101 31.58 52.30 6.98
C PRO A 101 32.57 51.13 6.82
N ASP A 102 33.32 51.22 5.73
CA ASP A 102 34.78 51.13 5.50
C ASP A 102 35.68 50.07 6.19
N GLU A 103 36.29 49.27 5.31
CA GLU A 103 37.72 48.87 5.18
C GLU A 103 38.58 48.55 6.41
N ILE A 104 39.08 47.30 6.49
CA ILE A 104 40.50 46.99 6.74
C ILE A 104 40.94 45.78 5.89
N ASP A 105 42.13 45.94 5.30
CA ASP A 105 42.90 45.13 4.35
C ASP A 105 43.58 43.86 4.95
N PHE A 106 44.05 43.02 4.03
CA PHE A 106 44.59 41.66 4.08
C PHE A 106 45.75 41.38 5.06
N SER A 107 45.79 40.15 5.60
CA SER A 107 47.01 39.32 5.58
C SER A 107 46.69 37.83 5.68
N GLU A 108 47.32 37.06 4.78
CA GLU A 108 47.34 35.60 4.74
C GLU A 108 48.03 35.02 5.98
N SER A 109 47.47 33.95 6.55
CA SER A 109 48.27 32.90 7.19
C SER A 109 47.50 31.59 7.21
N ASP A 110 48.22 30.54 6.83
CA ASP A 110 47.82 29.14 6.79
C ASP A 110 47.34 28.65 8.16
N GLU A 111 46.10 28.16 8.26
CA GLU A 111 45.73 27.22 9.32
C GLU A 111 44.90 26.05 8.78
N LYS A 112 45.47 24.86 8.99
CA LYS A 112 44.86 23.54 8.81
C LYS A 112 43.56 23.47 9.61
N ILE A 113 42.45 23.21 8.94
CA ILE A 113 41.22 22.79 9.62
C ILE A 113 41.29 21.27 9.79
N GLU A 114 41.55 20.85 11.02
CA GLU A 114 41.27 19.51 11.54
C GLU A 114 39.79 19.20 11.34
N ARG A 115 39.52 18.03 10.75
CA ARG A 115 38.17 17.47 10.60
C ARG A 115 37.82 16.78 11.90
N ASP A 116 37.13 17.49 12.77
CA ASP A 116 36.44 16.88 13.91
C ASP A 116 35.02 16.47 13.49
N ASP A 117 34.65 15.31 14.00
CA ASP A 117 33.50 14.49 13.64
C ASP A 117 32.17 15.15 14.02
N ILE A 118 31.25 15.25 13.04
CA ILE A 118 29.82 15.36 13.31
C ILE A 118 29.17 14.12 12.71
N GLU A 119 29.22 13.03 13.47
CA GLU A 119 28.28 11.92 13.33
C GLU A 119 26.89 12.45 13.70
N ASN A 120 26.16 12.98 12.72
CA ASN A 120 24.71 13.10 12.84
C ASN A 120 24.12 11.68 12.72
N GLU A 121 23.99 11.00 13.85
CA GLU A 121 23.05 9.89 14.03
C GLU A 121 21.64 10.42 13.74
N VAL A 122 21.23 10.34 12.47
CA VAL A 122 19.83 10.41 12.11
C VAL A 122 19.20 9.10 12.55
N GLN A 123 18.60 9.09 13.74
CA GLN A 123 17.72 8.01 14.16
C GLN A 123 16.57 7.90 13.14
N PRO A 124 16.36 6.75 12.49
CA PRO A 124 15.25 6.60 11.57
C PRO A 124 13.97 6.52 12.40
N ASP A 125 13.08 7.49 12.18
CA ASP A 125 11.71 7.51 12.68
C ASP A 125 11.08 6.12 12.58
N GLU A 126 10.62 5.57 13.70
CA GLU A 126 9.73 4.40 13.78
C GLU A 126 8.41 4.72 13.06
N LYS A 127 8.44 4.68 11.72
CA LYS A 127 7.25 4.36 10.94
C LYS A 127 7.01 2.88 11.15
N ASP A 128 5.79 2.49 11.48
CA ASP A 128 5.34 1.10 11.37
C ASP A 128 5.66 0.58 9.96
N ILE A 129 6.82 -0.03 9.78
CA ILE A 129 7.20 -0.68 8.52
C ILE A 129 6.41 -1.97 8.51
N HIS A 130 5.16 -1.89 8.05
CA HIS A 130 4.44 -3.09 7.66
C HIS A 130 5.35 -3.86 6.71
N PRO A 131 5.62 -5.15 7.00
CA PRO A 131 6.55 -5.93 6.21
C PRO A 131 6.03 -5.99 4.77
N ASP A 132 6.90 -5.65 3.82
CA ASP A 132 6.60 -5.79 2.39
C ASP A 132 6.19 -7.24 2.09
N ILE A 133 5.35 -7.44 1.07
CA ILE A 133 4.82 -8.75 0.69
C ILE A 133 5.94 -9.77 0.47
N TYR A 134 7.09 -9.34 -0.01
CA TYR A 134 8.27 -10.20 -0.19
C TYR A 134 8.81 -10.74 1.15
N ARG A 135 8.86 -9.90 2.20
CA ARG A 135 9.28 -10.31 3.54
C ARG A 135 8.26 -11.22 4.23
N ILE A 136 6.97 -10.95 4.03
CA ILE A 136 5.89 -11.80 4.55
C ILE A 136 6.00 -13.20 3.94
N VAL A 137 6.15 -13.28 2.62
CA VAL A 137 6.31 -14.55 1.92
C VAL A 137 7.59 -15.26 2.35
N GLU A 138 8.74 -14.56 2.41
CA GLU A 138 10.03 -15.09 2.88
C GLU A 138 9.87 -15.78 4.24
N ALA A 139 9.29 -15.09 5.23
CA ALA A 139 9.09 -15.63 6.57
C ALA A 139 8.29 -16.95 6.53
N LYS A 140 7.28 -17.03 5.65
CA LYS A 140 6.44 -18.23 5.50
C LYS A 140 7.07 -19.35 4.71
N ILE A 141 7.97 -19.09 3.75
CA ILE A 141 8.59 -20.13 2.92
C ILE A 141 10.01 -20.52 3.36
N SER A 142 10.59 -19.81 4.34
CA SER A 142 11.95 -20.01 4.85
C SER A 142 12.25 -21.43 5.33
N HIS A 143 11.24 -22.15 5.82
CA HIS A 143 11.34 -23.53 6.33
C HIS A 143 11.38 -24.60 5.22
N LEU A 144 11.17 -24.23 3.96
CA LEU A 144 11.14 -25.15 2.82
C LEU A 144 12.55 -25.40 2.27
N THR A 145 12.71 -26.50 1.54
CA THR A 145 13.97 -26.78 0.82
C THR A 145 14.19 -25.75 -0.28
N PRO A 146 15.45 -25.43 -0.67
CA PRO A 146 15.71 -24.34 -1.63
C PRO A 146 14.98 -24.46 -2.96
N ALA A 147 14.83 -25.69 -3.50
CA ALA A 147 14.10 -25.93 -4.75
C ALA A 147 12.60 -25.65 -4.58
N VAL A 148 11.96 -26.26 -3.58
CA VAL A 148 10.53 -26.08 -3.30
C VAL A 148 10.23 -24.64 -2.91
N ARG A 149 11.14 -23.97 -2.21
CA ARG A 149 11.04 -22.56 -1.84
C ARG A 149 10.95 -21.67 -3.08
N LEU A 150 11.85 -21.87 -4.05
CA LEU A 150 11.85 -21.14 -5.31
C LEU A 150 10.55 -21.42 -6.09
N GLU A 151 10.17 -22.68 -6.26
CA GLU A 151 8.94 -23.07 -6.95
C GLU A 151 7.69 -22.45 -6.31
N THR A 152 7.62 -22.49 -4.97
CA THR A 152 6.52 -21.92 -4.19
C THR A 152 6.47 -20.39 -4.35
N ALA A 153 7.62 -19.71 -4.28
CA ALA A 153 7.69 -18.27 -4.47
C ALA A 153 7.24 -17.85 -5.87
N VAL A 154 7.75 -18.52 -6.91
CA VAL A 154 7.33 -18.26 -8.30
C VAL A 154 5.83 -18.47 -8.44
N TYR A 155 5.29 -19.60 -7.97
CA TYR A 155 3.86 -19.88 -8.04
C TYR A 155 3.01 -18.81 -7.32
N LEU A 156 3.40 -18.45 -6.10
CA LEU A 156 2.69 -17.44 -5.31
C LEU A 156 2.68 -16.09 -6.03
N TYR A 157 3.82 -15.59 -6.49
CA TYR A 157 3.86 -14.30 -7.17
C TYR A 157 3.15 -14.30 -8.51
N THR A 158 3.25 -15.39 -9.27
CA THR A 158 2.46 -15.50 -10.51
C THR A 158 0.96 -15.49 -10.27
N THR A 159 0.53 -16.05 -9.13
CA THR A 159 -0.90 -16.09 -8.76
C THR A 159 -1.36 -14.78 -8.14
N LEU A 160 -0.55 -14.15 -7.29
CA LEU A 160 -0.89 -12.92 -6.57
C LEU A 160 -0.90 -11.69 -7.46
N PHE A 161 0.06 -11.61 -8.40
CA PHE A 161 0.21 -10.44 -9.27
C PHE A 161 -0.37 -10.66 -10.67
N GLU A 162 -0.86 -11.87 -10.97
CA GLU A 162 -1.42 -12.24 -12.28
C GLU A 162 -0.45 -11.96 -13.45
N ARG A 163 0.86 -12.03 -13.17
CA ARG A 163 1.95 -11.80 -14.12
C ARG A 163 3.15 -12.69 -13.81
N PRO A 164 4.10 -12.86 -14.75
CA PRO A 164 5.33 -13.60 -14.47
C PRO A 164 6.08 -13.05 -13.24
N CYS A 165 6.77 -13.92 -12.52
CA CYS A 165 7.62 -13.55 -11.39
C CYS A 165 9.02 -13.18 -11.89
N PHE A 166 9.60 -12.09 -11.39
CA PHE A 166 10.90 -11.61 -11.83
C PHE A 166 12.03 -11.94 -10.85
N GLU A 167 13.25 -12.02 -11.38
CA GLU A 167 14.45 -12.32 -10.59
C GLU A 167 14.65 -11.40 -9.38
N THR A 168 14.33 -10.11 -9.52
CA THR A 168 14.42 -9.12 -8.43
C THR A 168 13.44 -9.40 -7.32
N GLU A 169 12.27 -9.96 -7.64
CA GLU A 169 11.25 -10.34 -6.66
C GLU A 169 11.69 -11.57 -5.87
N LEU A 170 12.29 -12.55 -6.56
CA LEU A 170 12.87 -13.72 -5.90
C LEU A 170 14.04 -13.29 -4.99
N ALA A 171 14.89 -12.37 -5.45
CA ALA A 171 15.95 -11.81 -4.61
C ALA A 171 15.40 -11.09 -3.38
N ALA A 172 14.29 -10.35 -3.52
CA ALA A 172 13.61 -9.69 -2.41
C ALA A 172 13.01 -10.66 -1.36
N THR A 173 12.77 -11.93 -1.74
CA THR A 173 12.37 -13.01 -0.82
C THR A 173 13.53 -13.74 -0.14
N GLY A 174 14.76 -13.24 -0.28
CA GLY A 174 15.95 -13.88 0.28
C GLY A 174 16.42 -15.11 -0.50
N ILE A 175 16.00 -15.27 -1.76
CA ILE A 175 16.51 -16.32 -2.64
C ILE A 175 17.69 -15.76 -3.44
N ASP A 176 18.90 -16.23 -3.14
CA ASP A 176 20.10 -15.74 -3.82
C ASP A 176 20.08 -16.02 -5.34
N PRO A 177 20.61 -15.11 -6.17
CA PRO A 177 20.75 -15.32 -7.62
C PRO A 177 21.53 -16.59 -7.99
N HIS A 178 22.46 -17.02 -7.14
CA HIS A 178 23.18 -18.28 -7.32
C HIS A 178 22.28 -19.51 -7.14
N GLN A 179 21.33 -19.47 -6.20
CA GLN A 179 20.36 -20.54 -6.00
C GLN A 179 19.40 -20.63 -7.19
N ILE A 180 18.98 -19.48 -7.71
CA ILE A 180 18.15 -19.38 -8.93
C ILE A 180 18.89 -20.02 -10.10
N SER A 181 20.13 -19.58 -10.35
CA SER A 181 20.96 -20.13 -11.44
C SER A 181 21.19 -21.63 -11.29
N ARG A 182 21.49 -22.11 -10.07
CA ARG A 182 21.70 -23.54 -9.78
C ARG A 182 20.44 -24.35 -10.02
N TYR A 183 19.28 -23.84 -9.63
CA TYR A 183 18.00 -24.50 -9.85
C TYR A 183 17.72 -24.65 -11.35
N PHE A 184 17.89 -23.58 -12.13
CA PHE A 184 17.63 -23.61 -13.58
C PHE A 184 18.66 -24.41 -14.41
N ASN A 185 19.76 -24.84 -13.80
CA ASN A 185 20.70 -25.79 -14.42
C ASN A 185 20.29 -27.26 -14.22
N GLY A 186 19.25 -27.53 -13.42
CA GLY A 186 18.74 -28.88 -13.19
C GLY A 186 17.92 -29.45 -14.35
N THR A 187 17.59 -30.73 -14.24
CA THR A 187 16.69 -31.44 -15.15
C THR A 187 15.33 -31.64 -14.51
N ASP A 188 14.26 -31.56 -15.29
CA ASP A 188 12.87 -31.72 -14.85
C ASP A 188 12.42 -30.71 -13.77
N LEU A 189 12.44 -29.43 -14.15
CA LEU A 189 12.06 -28.33 -13.27
C LEU A 189 10.55 -28.07 -13.34
N LEU A 190 9.97 -27.69 -12.19
CA LEU A 190 8.58 -27.25 -12.11
C LEU A 190 8.44 -25.79 -12.57
N ALA A 191 9.47 -24.97 -12.32
CA ALA A 191 9.54 -23.59 -12.79
C ALA A 191 10.37 -23.47 -14.07
N TYR A 192 10.00 -22.57 -14.96
CA TYR A 192 10.69 -22.29 -16.23
C TYR A 192 10.90 -20.80 -16.45
N LYS A 193 11.86 -20.47 -17.31
CA LYS A 193 12.11 -19.10 -17.78
C LYS A 193 11.03 -18.71 -18.78
N SER A 194 10.22 -17.73 -18.43
CA SER A 194 9.17 -17.23 -19.32
C SER A 194 9.77 -16.42 -20.48
N LYS A 195 9.02 -16.33 -21.58
CA LYS A 195 9.33 -15.41 -22.68
C LYS A 195 8.94 -14.01 -22.19
N THR A 196 9.93 -13.24 -21.78
CA THR A 196 9.72 -11.85 -21.35
C THR A 196 9.13 -11.01 -22.47
N ASP A 197 7.86 -10.63 -22.35
CA ASP A 197 7.23 -9.64 -23.22
C ASP A 197 7.61 -8.23 -22.77
N LYS A 198 7.91 -7.35 -23.73
CA LYS A 198 8.25 -5.93 -23.47
C LYS A 198 7.16 -5.21 -22.67
N LYS A 199 5.90 -5.62 -22.86
CA LYS A 199 4.72 -5.09 -22.18
C LYS A 199 4.89 -5.01 -20.66
N TYR A 200 5.50 -6.01 -20.03
CA TYR A 200 5.64 -6.02 -18.57
C TYR A 200 6.59 -4.95 -18.03
N TYR A 201 7.54 -4.46 -18.84
CA TYR A 201 8.45 -3.39 -18.43
C TYR A 201 7.90 -2.00 -18.72
N ASP A 202 6.98 -1.90 -19.68
CA ASP A 202 6.36 -0.64 -20.07
C ASP A 202 5.18 -0.31 -19.14
N ASP A 203 4.43 -1.34 -18.70
CA ASP A 203 3.26 -1.18 -17.83
C ASP A 203 3.62 -1.05 -16.33
N PHE A 204 4.78 -1.57 -15.89
CA PHE A 204 5.18 -1.59 -14.48
C PHE A 204 6.55 -0.90 -14.27
N LEU A 205 6.51 0.36 -13.82
CA LEU A 205 7.71 1.19 -13.54
C LEU A 205 8.65 0.61 -12.47
N GLU A 206 8.15 -0.29 -11.63
CA GLU A 206 8.86 -0.89 -10.49
C GLU A 206 9.76 -2.07 -10.89
N ILE A 207 9.61 -2.62 -12.11
CA ILE A 207 10.35 -3.80 -12.57
C ILE A 207 11.58 -3.34 -13.35
N PRO A 208 12.82 -3.63 -12.88
CA PRO A 208 14.02 -3.23 -13.59
C PRO A 208 14.10 -3.84 -14.98
N ARG A 209 14.46 -3.03 -15.98
CA ARG A 209 14.55 -3.49 -17.37
C ARG A 209 15.61 -4.58 -17.52
N GLY A 210 15.22 -5.69 -18.16
CA GLY A 210 16.13 -6.79 -18.50
C GLY A 210 16.23 -7.91 -17.46
N THR A 211 15.43 -7.88 -16.40
CA THR A 211 15.34 -8.99 -15.43
C THR A 211 14.76 -10.26 -16.06
N GLN A 212 15.21 -11.43 -15.64
CA GLN A 212 14.59 -12.66 -16.13
C GLN A 212 13.20 -12.85 -15.48
N ALA A 213 12.21 -13.23 -16.29
CA ALA A 213 10.89 -13.66 -15.81
C ALA A 213 10.78 -15.18 -15.71
N PHE A 214 9.99 -15.65 -14.75
CA PHE A 214 9.79 -17.03 -14.38
C PHE A 214 8.30 -17.36 -14.19
N GLU A 215 7.93 -18.58 -14.55
CA GLU A 215 6.59 -19.14 -14.43
C GLU A 215 6.65 -20.61 -14.03
N ILE A 216 5.50 -21.20 -13.70
CA ILE A 216 5.37 -22.61 -13.28
C ILE A 216 4.66 -23.41 -14.36
N HIS A 217 5.16 -24.62 -14.64
CA HIS A 217 4.48 -25.60 -15.47
C HIS A 217 3.23 -26.11 -14.75
N ILE A 218 2.07 -25.55 -15.10
CA ILE A 218 0.77 -25.92 -14.52
C ILE A 218 0.49 -27.43 -14.67
N GLU A 219 0.91 -28.02 -15.79
CA GLU A 219 0.72 -29.44 -16.09
C GLU A 219 1.53 -30.39 -15.20
N LYS A 220 2.63 -29.90 -14.61
CA LYS A 220 3.51 -30.66 -13.73
C LYS A 220 3.19 -30.47 -12.24
N LEU A 221 2.15 -29.70 -11.91
CA LEU A 221 1.77 -29.45 -10.53
C LEU A 221 1.27 -30.72 -9.87
N ASP A 222 1.96 -31.14 -8.82
CA ASP A 222 1.47 -32.19 -7.94
C ASP A 222 0.47 -31.63 -6.90
N LEU A 223 -0.39 -32.51 -6.38
CA LEU A 223 -1.43 -32.13 -5.43
C LEU A 223 -0.83 -31.70 -4.07
N ASP A 224 0.29 -32.29 -3.67
CA ASP A 224 0.94 -32.01 -2.39
C ASP A 224 1.54 -30.60 -2.35
N PHE A 225 2.10 -30.14 -3.46
CA PHE A 225 2.58 -28.80 -3.72
C PHE A 225 1.43 -27.82 -3.65
N LEU A 226 0.33 -28.07 -4.36
CA LEU A 226 -0.85 -27.21 -4.30
C LEU A 226 -1.39 -27.07 -2.88
N ILE A 227 -1.57 -28.18 -2.17
CA ILE A 227 -2.07 -28.17 -0.78
C ILE A 227 -1.12 -27.38 0.12
N ARG A 228 0.20 -27.57 -0.02
CA ARG A 228 1.21 -26.85 0.76
C ARG A 228 1.19 -25.35 0.46
N THR A 229 1.16 -24.96 -0.80
CA THR A 229 1.17 -23.55 -1.20
C THR A 229 -0.11 -22.84 -0.80
N ILE A 230 -1.28 -23.50 -0.92
CA ILE A 230 -2.56 -22.97 -0.43
C ILE A 230 -2.55 -22.83 1.10
N LYS A 231 -1.95 -23.76 1.83
CA LYS A 231 -1.79 -23.64 3.30
C LYS A 231 -0.92 -22.43 3.67
N ILE A 232 0.16 -22.18 2.92
CA ILE A 232 1.03 -21.02 3.10
C ILE A 232 0.24 -19.72 2.84
N LEU A 233 -0.48 -19.64 1.72
CA LEU A 233 -1.29 -18.47 1.40
C LEU A 233 -2.37 -18.20 2.45
N ASN A 234 -3.06 -19.25 2.92
CA ASN A 234 -4.02 -19.13 4.01
C ASN A 234 -3.39 -18.67 5.33
N SER A 235 -2.14 -19.06 5.60
CA SER A 235 -1.39 -18.59 6.76
C SER A 235 -1.09 -17.10 6.66
N ILE A 236 -0.65 -16.63 5.49
CA ILE A 236 -0.44 -15.20 5.21
C ILE A 236 -1.74 -14.42 5.44
N LEU A 237 -2.85 -14.87 4.85
CA LEU A 237 -4.14 -14.19 4.97
C LEU A 237 -4.64 -14.14 6.42
N LYS A 238 -4.42 -15.20 7.21
CA LYS A 238 -4.86 -15.20 8.62
C LYS A 238 -4.10 -14.21 9.49
N ASP A 239 -2.81 -14.04 9.21
CA ASP A 239 -1.95 -13.17 10.00
C ASP A 239 -2.15 -11.70 9.62
N GLU A 240 -2.38 -11.41 8.34
CA GLU A 240 -2.54 -10.04 7.84
C GLU A 240 -3.98 -9.51 7.91
N ILE A 241 -5.01 -10.37 7.97
CA ILE A 241 -6.41 -9.90 8.06
C ILE A 241 -6.78 -9.57 9.51
N ASP A 242 -6.89 -8.27 9.80
CA ASP A 242 -7.42 -7.77 11.07
C ASP A 242 -8.94 -8.03 11.20
N VAL A 243 -9.29 -9.17 11.81
CA VAL A 243 -10.66 -9.53 12.15
C VAL A 243 -11.17 -8.90 13.46
N SER A 244 -10.34 -8.17 14.21
CA SER A 244 -10.69 -7.69 15.56
C SER A 244 -11.89 -6.75 15.59
N LYS A 245 -12.12 -6.00 14.50
CA LYS A 245 -13.27 -5.09 14.36
C LYS A 245 -14.56 -5.79 13.89
N LEU A 246 -14.56 -7.12 13.72
CA LEU A 246 -15.77 -7.88 13.38
C LEU A 246 -16.60 -8.15 14.63
N VAL A 247 -17.61 -7.30 14.87
CA VAL A 247 -18.58 -7.51 15.95
C VAL A 247 -19.65 -8.51 15.51
N SER A 248 -19.83 -9.58 16.28
CA SER A 248 -20.96 -10.50 16.13
C SER A 248 -22.28 -9.77 16.39
N LYS A 249 -23.14 -9.68 15.38
CA LYS A 249 -24.52 -9.16 15.51
C LYS A 249 -25.49 -10.16 16.14
N LYS A 250 -25.05 -11.01 17.07
CA LYS A 250 -26.01 -11.68 17.97
C LYS A 250 -26.35 -10.71 19.09
N SER A 251 -27.37 -9.90 18.86
CA SER A 251 -28.16 -9.31 19.93
C SER A 251 -28.76 -10.47 20.74
N THR A 252 -28.03 -10.96 21.73
CA THR A 252 -28.67 -11.55 22.90
C THR A 252 -29.35 -10.40 23.62
N LYS A 253 -30.59 -10.10 23.23
CA LYS A 253 -31.48 -9.38 24.14
C LYS A 253 -31.57 -10.24 25.39
N SER A 254 -31.02 -9.73 26.49
CA SER A 254 -31.20 -10.36 27.78
C SER A 254 -32.66 -10.18 28.16
N LEU A 255 -33.25 -11.15 28.85
CA LEU A 255 -34.65 -11.07 29.32
C LEU A 255 -34.87 -9.87 30.27
N LEU A 256 -33.80 -9.25 30.75
CA LEU A 256 -33.75 -8.03 31.55
C LEU A 256 -33.99 -6.73 30.74
N ASP A 257 -33.91 -6.76 29.40
CA ASP A 257 -34.16 -5.59 28.55
C ASP A 257 -35.67 -5.34 28.28
N PHE A 258 -36.55 -6.12 28.92
CA PHE A 258 -38.01 -6.07 28.75
C PHE A 258 -38.77 -5.68 30.03
N GLN A 259 -38.10 -5.11 31.04
CA GLN A 259 -38.78 -4.57 32.23
C GLN A 259 -39.13 -3.09 32.09
#